data_AF-A0A0N4TDF2-F1
#
_entry.id   AF-A0A0N4TDF2-F1
#
_cell.length_a   1.000
_cell.length_b   1.000
_cell.length_c   1.000
_cell.angle_alpha   90.00
_cell.angle_beta   90.00
_cell.angle_gamma   90.00
#
_symmetry.space_group_name_H-M   'P 1'
#
loop_
_entity.id
_entity.type
_entity.pdbx_description
1 polymer ?
#
loop_
_entity_poly.entity_id
_entity_poly.type
_entity_poly.pdbx_seq_one_letter_code
_entity_poly.pdbx_strand_id
1 'polypeptide(L)'
;MLDCFTRIPIEQGFLSFWRGNLVNIARACSQESLGFAFKDFFKIWFLNGVDVKKDYWRLTAGNLGAGAASGVATYCIIYPLDFVRTRLAIDMGKGTAREFSGFFDCMHKIFKHDGLRGLYYGFWPSLQYIFLYRGAYYGLFDTAKAQLSKYGSNDISFVYAFLIGQVVTFTAAL
;
A
#
# COMPACT_ATOMS: atom_id res chain seq x y z
N MET A 1 -11.26 4.65 25.53
CA MET A 1 -10.23 3.73 25.00
C MET A 1 -9.89 2.61 25.97
N LEU A 2 -9.46 2.90 27.21
CA LEU A 2 -9.08 1.88 28.20
C LEU A 2 -10.19 0.86 28.48
N ASP A 3 -11.45 1.30 28.57
CA ASP A 3 -12.62 0.44 28.79
C ASP A 3 -12.87 -0.58 27.66
N CYS A 4 -12.45 -0.24 26.43
CA CYS A 4 -12.54 -1.15 25.28
C CYS A 4 -11.43 -2.22 25.35
N PHE A 5 -10.22 -1.83 25.77
CA PHE A 5 -9.09 -2.75 25.93
C PHE A 5 -9.29 -3.76 27.06
N THR A 6 -10.08 -3.44 28.07
CA THR A 6 -10.41 -4.35 29.17
C THR A 6 -11.58 -5.27 28.83
N ARG A 7 -12.64 -4.77 28.18
CA ARG A 7 -13.83 -5.57 27.84
C ARG A 7 -13.60 -6.62 26.76
N ILE A 8 -12.87 -6.30 25.68
CA ILE A 8 -12.66 -7.22 24.55
C ILE A 8 -12.06 -8.58 24.97
N PRO A 9 -10.97 -8.65 25.75
CA PRO A 9 -10.40 -9.93 26.15
C PRO A 9 -11.29 -10.69 27.15
N ILE A 10 -12.10 -9.99 27.94
CA ILE A 10 -13.04 -10.60 28.91
C ILE A 10 -14.27 -11.19 28.19
N GLU A 11 -14.85 -10.46 27.25
CA GLU A 11 -16.10 -10.84 26.58
C GLU A 11 -15.88 -11.80 25.40
N GLN A 12 -14.74 -11.72 24.69
CA GLN A 12 -14.50 -12.43 23.43
C GLN A 12 -13.19 -13.24 23.41
N GLY A 13 -12.39 -13.15 24.48
CA GLY A 13 -11.08 -13.79 24.57
C GLY A 13 -9.95 -12.96 23.93
N PHE A 14 -8.72 -13.16 24.43
CA PHE A 14 -7.53 -12.40 24.00
C PHE A 14 -7.23 -12.51 22.49
N LEU A 15 -7.55 -13.64 21.87
CA LEU A 15 -7.37 -13.85 20.43
C LEU A 15 -8.33 -12.99 19.57
N SER A 16 -9.36 -12.39 20.15
CA SER A 16 -10.29 -11.52 19.41
C SER A 16 -9.59 -10.30 18.81
N PHE A 17 -8.52 -9.81 19.43
CA PHE A 17 -7.69 -8.71 18.89
C PHE A 17 -7.04 -9.02 17.53
N TRP A 18 -6.81 -10.30 17.23
CA TRP A 18 -6.24 -10.74 15.94
C TRP A 18 -7.28 -11.29 14.97
N ARG A 19 -8.57 -11.26 15.35
CA ARG A 19 -9.65 -11.76 14.50
C ARG A 19 -9.74 -10.93 13.22
N GLY A 20 -9.60 -11.58 12.07
CA GLY A 20 -9.58 -10.92 10.77
C GLY A 20 -8.22 -10.35 10.33
N ASN A 21 -7.19 -10.41 11.19
CA ASN A 21 -5.85 -9.90 10.83
C ASN A 21 -5.21 -10.68 9.68
N LEU A 22 -5.57 -11.95 9.48
CA LEU A 22 -5.08 -12.75 8.36
C LEU A 22 -5.48 -12.15 7.00
N VAL A 23 -6.67 -11.55 6.90
CA VAL A 23 -7.14 -10.85 5.69
C VAL A 23 -6.37 -9.53 5.49
N ASN A 24 -5.97 -8.86 6.57
CA ASN A 24 -5.04 -7.71 6.49
C ASN A 24 -3.67 -8.13 5.98
N ILE A 25 -3.09 -9.20 6.52
CA ILE A 25 -1.77 -9.70 6.14
C ILE A 25 -1.76 -10.15 4.68
N ALA A 26 -2.75 -10.91 4.24
CA ALA A 26 -2.83 -11.37 2.85
C ALA A 26 -2.85 -10.19 1.87
N ARG A 27 -3.64 -9.15 2.17
CA ARG A 27 -3.68 -7.91 1.38
C ARG A 27 -2.35 -7.16 1.41
N ALA A 28 -1.78 -6.96 2.60
CA ALA A 28 -0.51 -6.27 2.73
C ALA A 28 0.60 -7.01 1.97
N CYS A 29 0.64 -8.34 2.08
CA CYS A 29 1.59 -9.18 1.37
C CYS A 29 1.44 -9.04 -0.15
N SER A 30 0.22 -9.14 -0.68
CA SER A 30 -0.01 -9.00 -2.13
C SER A 30 0.34 -7.61 -2.63
N GLN A 31 0.00 -6.57 -1.87
CA GLN A 31 0.25 -5.17 -2.21
C GLN A 31 1.74 -4.84 -2.19
N GLU A 32 2.46 -5.25 -1.14
CA GLU A 32 3.88 -4.95 -1.05
C GLU A 32 4.71 -5.82 -2.01
N SER A 33 4.36 -7.09 -2.23
CA SER A 33 5.04 -7.97 -3.19
C SER A 33 4.99 -7.42 -4.62
N LEU A 34 3.79 -7.07 -5.09
CA LEU A 34 3.63 -6.45 -6.41
C LEU A 34 4.32 -5.08 -6.48
N GLY A 35 4.21 -4.27 -5.42
CA GLY A 35 4.87 -2.96 -5.34
C GLY A 35 6.39 -3.05 -5.50
N PHE A 36 7.04 -4.03 -4.84
CA PHE A 36 8.48 -4.26 -5.01
C PHE A 36 8.83 -4.74 -6.41
N ALA A 37 8.09 -5.73 -6.96
CA ALA A 37 8.35 -6.26 -8.29
C ALA A 37 8.24 -5.18 -9.39
N PHE A 38 7.19 -4.35 -9.34
CA PHE A 38 7.04 -3.24 -10.28
C PHE A 38 8.07 -2.13 -10.04
N LYS A 39 8.46 -1.89 -8.78
CA LYS A 39 9.48 -0.88 -8.47
C LYS A 39 10.81 -1.23 -9.13
N ASP A 40 11.24 -2.48 -9.06
CA ASP A 40 12.49 -2.92 -9.69
C ASP A 40 12.41 -2.78 -11.22
N PHE A 41 11.27 -3.16 -11.82
CA PHE A 41 11.02 -2.99 -13.25
C PHE A 41 11.11 -1.51 -13.69
N PHE A 42 10.38 -0.61 -13.02
CA PHE A 42 10.36 0.80 -13.38
C PHE A 42 11.66 1.52 -13.03
N LYS A 43 12.38 1.10 -11.98
CA LYS A 43 13.71 1.65 -11.67
C LYS A 43 14.70 1.38 -12.79
N ILE A 44 14.72 0.17 -13.35
CA ILE A 44 15.58 -0.14 -14.50
C ILE A 44 15.26 0.78 -15.68
N TRP A 45 13.98 1.10 -15.89
CA TRP A 45 13.55 1.95 -16.99
C TRP A 45 13.85 3.45 -16.76
N PHE A 46 13.58 3.98 -15.56
CA PHE A 46 13.74 5.40 -15.23
C PHE A 46 15.16 5.82 -14.80
N LEU A 47 15.97 4.89 -14.28
CA LEU A 47 17.32 5.17 -13.79
C LEU A 47 18.41 4.68 -14.75
N ASN A 48 18.05 4.23 -15.96
CA ASN A 48 19.02 3.77 -16.93
C ASN A 48 19.96 4.91 -17.32
N GLY A 49 21.26 4.75 -17.05
CA GLY A 49 22.28 5.77 -17.34
C GLY A 49 22.39 6.92 -16.33
N VAL A 50 21.72 6.85 -15.17
CA VAL A 50 21.83 7.89 -14.13
C VAL A 50 22.95 7.55 -13.14
N ASP A 51 23.97 8.41 -13.08
CA ASP A 51 25.05 8.29 -12.09
C ASP A 51 24.58 8.75 -10.70
N VAL A 52 24.49 7.78 -9.77
CA VAL A 52 24.03 7.99 -8.37
C VAL A 52 24.82 9.08 -7.64
N LYS A 53 26.09 9.31 -8.02
CA LYS A 53 27.01 10.23 -7.33
C LYS A 53 27.11 11.62 -7.96
N LYS A 54 26.73 11.80 -9.24
CA LYS A 54 26.86 13.08 -9.96
C LYS A 54 25.55 13.85 -10.10
N ASP A 55 24.43 13.15 -10.33
CA ASP A 55 23.17 13.82 -10.70
C ASP A 55 22.06 13.61 -9.66
N TYR A 56 22.17 14.30 -8.52
CA TYR A 56 21.20 14.20 -7.40
C TYR A 56 19.74 14.47 -7.83
N TRP A 57 19.52 15.50 -8.65
CA TRP A 57 18.17 15.89 -9.06
C TRP A 57 17.56 14.88 -10.04
N ARG A 58 18.36 14.32 -10.95
CA ARG A 58 17.90 13.28 -11.89
C ARG A 58 17.63 11.95 -11.19
N LEU A 59 18.47 11.60 -10.21
CA LEU A 59 18.24 10.43 -9.35
C LEU A 59 16.93 10.57 -8.58
N THR A 60 16.69 11.73 -7.98
CA THR A 60 15.48 11.99 -7.20
C THR A 60 14.22 11.98 -8.07
N ALA A 61 14.27 12.65 -9.22
CA ALA A 61 13.16 12.65 -10.19
C ALA A 61 12.88 11.25 -10.76
N GLY A 62 13.94 10.47 -11.05
CA GLY A 62 13.82 9.09 -11.52
C GLY A 62 13.24 8.15 -10.46
N ASN A 63 13.66 8.28 -9.19
CA ASN A 63 13.10 7.50 -8.08
C ASN A 63 11.64 7.87 -7.80
N LEU A 64 11.28 9.15 -7.84
CA LEU A 64 9.89 9.63 -7.73
C LEU A 64 9.03 9.05 -8.86
N GLY A 65 9.49 9.15 -10.12
CA GLY A 65 8.79 8.63 -11.29
C GLY A 65 8.61 7.11 -11.25
N ALA A 66 9.67 6.37 -10.91
CA ALA A 66 9.62 4.92 -10.76
C ALA A 66 8.69 4.48 -9.62
N GLY A 67 8.71 5.20 -8.49
CA GLY A 67 7.84 4.97 -7.35
C GLY A 67 6.37 5.20 -7.67
N ALA A 68 6.06 6.29 -8.36
CA ALA A 68 4.71 6.65 -8.76
C ALA A 68 4.16 5.67 -9.82
N ALA A 69 4.96 5.34 -10.83
CA ALA A 69 4.59 4.37 -11.87
C ALA A 69 4.37 2.95 -11.30
N SER A 70 5.24 2.50 -10.41
CA SER A 70 5.07 1.22 -9.71
C SER A 70 3.81 1.19 -8.85
N GLY A 71 3.56 2.27 -8.09
CA GLY A 71 2.36 2.42 -7.27
C GLY A 71 1.09 2.33 -8.10
N VAL A 72 1.03 3.05 -9.21
CA VAL A 72 -0.10 3.03 -10.16
C VAL A 72 -0.30 1.64 -10.77
N ALA A 73 0.76 1.02 -11.30
CA ALA A 73 0.68 -0.31 -11.92
C ALA A 73 0.20 -1.38 -10.95
N THR A 74 0.72 -1.36 -9.72
CA THR A 74 0.29 -2.25 -8.63
C THR A 74 -1.19 -2.03 -8.31
N TYR A 75 -1.59 -0.77 -8.19
CA TYR A 75 -2.95 -0.41 -7.81
C TYR A 75 -3.96 -0.79 -8.89
N CYS A 76 -3.64 -0.65 -10.18
CA CYS A 76 -4.49 -1.11 -11.27
C CYS A 76 -4.89 -2.59 -11.13
N ILE A 77 -3.97 -3.45 -10.67
CA ILE A 77 -4.22 -4.89 -10.53
C ILE A 77 -5.00 -5.19 -9.24
N ILE A 78 -4.66 -4.50 -8.15
CA ILE A 78 -5.22 -4.79 -6.81
C ILE A 78 -6.56 -4.08 -6.59
N TYR A 79 -6.86 -3.01 -7.33
CA TYR A 79 -8.05 -2.17 -7.11
C TYR A 79 -9.36 -2.95 -6.97
N PRO A 80 -9.68 -3.94 -7.82
CA PRO A 80 -10.93 -4.69 -7.69
C PRO A 80 -11.02 -5.44 -6.35
N LEU A 81 -9.88 -5.96 -5.86
CA LEU A 81 -9.82 -6.69 -4.60
C LEU A 81 -10.02 -5.74 -3.41
N ASP A 82 -9.39 -4.56 -3.45
CA ASP A 82 -9.55 -3.53 -2.43
C ASP A 82 -10.97 -2.94 -2.42
N PHE A 83 -11.60 -2.78 -3.58
CA PHE A 83 -12.97 -2.31 -3.71
C PHE A 83 -13.97 -3.32 -3.09
N VAL A 84 -13.90 -4.59 -3.48
CA VAL A 84 -14.75 -5.67 -2.93
C VAL A 84 -14.58 -5.79 -1.42
N ARG A 85 -13.34 -5.70 -0.95
CA ARG A 85 -13.03 -5.71 0.48
C ARG A 85 -13.67 -4.55 1.23
N THR A 86 -13.59 -3.34 0.68
CA THR A 86 -14.17 -2.14 1.30
C THR A 86 -15.69 -2.27 1.40
N ARG A 87 -16.36 -2.77 0.35
CA ARG A 87 -17.80 -3.08 0.37
C ARG A 87 -18.14 -4.12 1.43
N LEU A 88 -17.36 -5.19 1.54
CA LEU A 88 -17.56 -6.23 2.54
C LEU A 88 -17.31 -5.74 3.99
N ALA A 89 -16.42 -4.77 4.18
CA ALA A 89 -16.14 -4.18 5.48
C ALA A 89 -17.24 -3.20 5.94
N ILE A 90 -17.91 -2.53 5.00
CA ILE A 90 -19.04 -1.64 5.27
C ILE A 90 -20.33 -2.43 5.50
N ASP A 91 -20.44 -3.64 4.93
CA ASP A 91 -21.54 -4.57 5.15
C ASP A 91 -21.52 -5.16 6.57
N MET A 92 -22.07 -4.37 7.50
CA MET A 92 -22.22 -4.68 8.94
C MET A 92 -23.50 -5.47 9.25
N GLY A 93 -24.22 -5.95 8.23
CA GLY A 93 -25.46 -6.70 8.40
C GLY A 93 -25.25 -8.04 9.14
N LYS A 94 -26.19 -8.40 10.03
CA LYS A 94 -26.23 -9.71 10.69
C LYS A 94 -27.33 -10.59 10.09
N GLY A 95 -27.01 -11.85 9.77
CA GLY A 95 -28.00 -12.81 9.25
C GLY A 95 -28.55 -12.41 7.88
N THR A 96 -29.86 -12.33 7.75
CA THR A 96 -30.58 -11.97 6.51
C THR A 96 -30.43 -10.50 6.10
N ALA A 97 -29.93 -9.64 6.98
CA ALA A 97 -29.64 -8.24 6.68
C ALA A 97 -28.25 -8.03 6.04
N ARG A 98 -27.47 -9.11 5.87
CA ARG A 98 -26.14 -9.06 5.23
C ARG A 98 -26.26 -9.12 3.72
N GLU A 99 -25.73 -8.13 3.02
CA GLU A 99 -25.81 -8.04 1.55
C GLU A 99 -24.89 -9.07 0.86
N PHE A 100 -23.76 -9.40 1.50
CA PHE A 100 -22.74 -10.29 0.95
C PHE A 100 -22.41 -11.47 1.86
N SER A 101 -22.50 -12.68 1.32
CA SER A 101 -22.14 -13.93 2.04
C SER A 101 -20.62 -14.08 2.19
N GLY A 102 -19.84 -13.48 1.28
CA GLY A 102 -18.39 -13.51 1.31
C GLY A 102 -17.73 -12.72 0.18
N PHE A 103 -16.40 -12.82 0.08
CA PHE A 103 -15.61 -12.08 -0.90
C PHE A 103 -16.00 -12.39 -2.36
N PHE A 104 -16.08 -13.68 -2.71
CA PHE A 104 -16.45 -14.10 -4.07
C PHE A 104 -17.91 -13.78 -4.42
N ASP A 105 -18.81 -13.86 -3.45
CA ASP A 105 -20.23 -13.47 -3.62
C ASP A 105 -20.36 -11.97 -3.89
N CYS A 106 -19.65 -11.14 -3.13
CA CYS A 106 -19.58 -9.69 -3.36
C CYS A 106 -19.03 -9.35 -4.75
N MET A 107 -17.90 -9.95 -5.13
CA MET A 107 -17.31 -9.75 -6.45
C MET A 107 -18.26 -10.18 -7.58
N HIS A 108 -18.92 -11.34 -7.44
CA HIS A 108 -19.86 -11.85 -8.43
C HIS A 108 -21.10 -10.97 -8.58
N LYS A 109 -21.68 -10.51 -7.47
CA LYS A 109 -22.86 -9.61 -7.47
C LYS A 109 -22.55 -8.28 -8.13
N ILE A 110 -21.41 -7.66 -7.80
CA ILE A 110 -20.96 -6.40 -8.42
C ILE A 110 -20.75 -6.61 -9.92
N PHE A 111 -20.06 -7.68 -10.31
CA PHE A 111 -19.82 -7.99 -11.72
C PHE A 111 -21.11 -8.25 -12.49
N LYS A 112 -22.12 -8.88 -11.87
CA LYS A 112 -23.41 -9.16 -12.49
C LYS A 112 -24.27 -7.90 -12.65
N HIS A 113 -24.21 -6.96 -11.71
CA HIS A 113 -25.03 -5.75 -11.73
C HIS A 113 -24.40 -4.64 -12.59
N ASP A 114 -23.12 -4.34 -12.36
CA ASP A 114 -22.43 -3.17 -12.94
C ASP A 114 -21.27 -3.54 -13.89
N GLY A 115 -21.02 -4.84 -14.07
CA GLY A 115 -19.94 -5.34 -14.94
C GLY A 115 -18.54 -5.03 -14.41
N LEU A 116 -17.57 -5.05 -15.34
CA LEU A 116 -16.18 -4.68 -15.05
C LEU A 116 -16.03 -3.23 -14.60
N ARG A 117 -16.85 -2.33 -15.14
CA ARG A 117 -16.83 -0.90 -14.77
C ARG A 117 -17.24 -0.70 -13.31
N GLY A 118 -18.16 -1.55 -12.81
CA GLY A 118 -18.57 -1.61 -11.42
C GLY A 118 -17.41 -1.77 -10.43
N LEU A 119 -16.43 -2.61 -10.78
CA LEU A 119 -15.27 -2.91 -9.95
C LEU A 119 -14.23 -1.79 -9.92
N TYR A 120 -14.31 -0.82 -10.83
CA TYR A 120 -13.40 0.32 -10.95
C TYR A 120 -14.08 1.67 -10.60
N TYR A 121 -15.22 1.65 -9.91
CA TYR A 121 -15.88 2.88 -9.46
C TYR A 121 -15.03 3.65 -8.45
N GLY A 122 -14.71 4.91 -8.76
CA GLY A 122 -13.83 5.72 -7.92
C GLY A 122 -12.34 5.49 -8.19
N PHE A 123 -11.99 4.77 -9.26
CA PHE A 123 -10.60 4.46 -9.58
C PHE A 123 -9.75 5.72 -9.78
N TRP A 124 -10.25 6.73 -10.49
CA TRP A 124 -9.49 7.95 -10.80
C TRP A 124 -8.99 8.74 -9.58
N PRO A 125 -9.85 9.15 -8.61
CA PRO A 125 -9.37 9.86 -7.43
C PRO A 125 -8.41 8.99 -6.58
N SER A 126 -8.69 7.69 -6.47
CA SER A 126 -7.78 6.77 -5.76
C SER A 126 -6.43 6.62 -6.48
N LEU A 127 -6.42 6.66 -7.81
CA LEU A 127 -5.22 6.59 -8.63
C LEU A 127 -4.33 7.84 -8.46
N GLN A 128 -4.94 9.03 -8.40
CA GLN A 128 -4.21 10.27 -8.15
C GLN A 128 -3.57 10.26 -6.76
N TYR A 129 -4.32 9.81 -5.75
CA TYR A 129 -3.81 9.65 -4.40
C TYR A 129 -2.62 8.67 -4.36
N ILE A 130 -2.75 7.47 -4.95
CA ILE A 130 -1.67 6.47 -4.91
C ILE A 130 -0.44 6.93 -5.69
N PHE A 131 -0.62 7.65 -6.81
CA PHE A 131 0.46 8.22 -7.59
C PHE A 131 1.30 9.18 -6.74
N LEU A 132 0.64 10.12 -6.05
CA LEU A 132 1.32 11.09 -5.18
C LEU A 132 1.96 10.40 -3.97
N TYR A 133 1.21 9.54 -3.28
CA TYR A 133 1.67 8.87 -2.06
C TYR A 133 2.85 7.91 -2.31
N ARG A 134 2.72 6.97 -3.27
CA ARG A 134 3.79 6.01 -3.59
C ARG A 134 4.99 6.67 -4.25
N GLY A 135 4.74 7.70 -5.07
CA GLY A 135 5.79 8.56 -5.63
C GLY A 135 6.62 9.18 -4.51
N ALA A 136 5.99 9.97 -3.64
CA ALA A 136 6.65 10.62 -2.51
C ALA A 136 7.34 9.62 -1.58
N TYR A 137 6.66 8.53 -1.20
CA TYR A 137 7.21 7.52 -0.30
C TYR A 137 8.50 6.89 -0.85
N TYR A 138 8.46 6.35 -2.07
CA TYR A 138 9.64 5.69 -2.64
C TYR A 138 10.72 6.68 -3.08
N GLY A 139 10.34 7.84 -3.62
CA GLY A 139 11.27 8.90 -3.99
C GLY A 139 12.06 9.42 -2.79
N LEU A 140 11.37 9.80 -1.71
CA LEU A 140 12.02 10.28 -0.49
C LEU A 140 12.85 9.20 0.18
N PHE A 141 12.35 7.96 0.27
CA PHE A 141 13.08 6.86 0.89
C PHE A 141 14.37 6.51 0.13
N ASP A 142 14.31 6.36 -1.19
CA ASP A 142 15.47 5.99 -2.00
C ASP A 142 16.48 7.13 -2.08
N THR A 143 16.03 8.40 -2.15
CA THR A 143 16.91 9.57 -2.09
C THR A 143 17.58 9.71 -0.73
N ALA A 144 16.83 9.53 0.38
CA ALA A 144 17.40 9.55 1.72
C ALA A 144 18.47 8.45 1.88
N LYS A 145 18.17 7.23 1.43
CA LYS A 145 19.12 6.11 1.44
C LYS A 145 20.39 6.42 0.63
N ALA A 146 20.26 7.04 -0.54
CA ALA A 146 21.40 7.44 -1.37
C ALA A 146 22.30 8.49 -0.68
N GLN A 147 21.71 9.45 0.04
CA GLN A 147 22.47 10.44 0.80
C GLN A 147 23.22 9.82 1.99
N LEU A 148 22.59 8.90 2.70
CA LEU A 148 23.20 8.20 3.83
C LEU A 148 24.34 7.27 3.40
N SER A 149 24.19 6.57 2.27
CA SER A 149 25.24 5.71 1.70
C SER A 149 26.49 6.52 1.32
N LYS A 150 26.35 7.80 0.96
CA LYS A 150 27.47 8.71 0.65
C LYS A 150 28.37 9.00 1.87
N TYR A 151 27.84 8.88 3.09
CA TYR A 151 28.55 9.22 4.34
C TYR A 151 29.31 8.04 4.99
N GLY A 152 29.33 6.86 4.36
CA GLY A 152 30.34 5.84 4.67
C GLY A 152 29.90 4.63 5.50
N SER A 153 28.64 4.21 5.47
CA SER A 153 28.26 2.87 5.95
C SER A 153 27.55 2.08 4.86
N ASN A 154 28.16 0.98 4.41
CA ASN A 154 27.55 0.06 3.44
C ASN A 154 26.32 -0.67 4.04
N ASP A 155 26.19 -0.68 5.36
CA ASP A 155 25.00 -1.18 6.08
C ASP A 155 24.45 -0.08 6.99
N ILE A 156 23.25 0.41 6.65
CA ILE A 156 22.46 1.23 7.56
C ILE A 156 21.88 0.27 8.60
N SER A 157 22.20 0.47 9.89
CA SER A 157 21.62 -0.36 10.95
C SER A 157 20.09 -0.31 10.89
N PHE A 158 19.45 -1.45 11.16
CA PHE A 158 17.99 -1.63 11.05
C PHE A 158 17.20 -0.50 11.72
N VAL A 159 17.65 -0.04 12.89
CA VAL A 159 17.01 1.03 13.65
C VAL A 159 16.99 2.36 12.88
N TYR A 160 18.09 2.72 12.22
CA TYR A 160 18.16 3.94 11.41
C TYR A 160 17.26 3.83 10.17
N ALA A 161 17.28 2.69 9.48
CA ALA A 161 16.40 2.46 8.34
C ALA A 161 14.91 2.53 8.75
N PHE A 162 14.56 2.00 9.93
CA PHE A 162 13.22 2.06 10.48
C PHE A 162 12.80 3.50 10.82
N LEU A 163 13.65 4.27 11.48
CA LEU A 163 13.36 5.68 11.83
C LEU A 163 13.17 6.54 10.58
N ILE A 164 14.04 6.38 9.57
CA ILE A 164 13.90 7.08 8.28
C ILE A 164 12.60 6.69 7.60
N GLY A 165 12.28 5.39 7.57
CA GLY A 165 11.01 4.89 7.03
C GLY A 165 9.82 5.54 7.73
N GLN A 166 9.85 5.68 9.05
CA GLN A 166 8.78 6.30 9.81
C GLN A 166 8.63 7.80 9.47
N VAL A 167 9.73 8.55 9.40
CA VAL A 167 9.71 9.97 9.01
C VAL A 167 9.18 10.13 7.58
N VAL A 168 9.67 9.33 6.64
CA VAL A 168 9.21 9.36 5.24
C VAL A 168 7.73 9.02 5.13
N THR A 169 7.24 8.04 5.91
CA THR A 169 5.83 7.66 5.92
C THR A 169 4.97 8.80 6.42
N PHE A 170 5.37 9.48 7.51
CA PHE A 170 4.62 10.64 8.02
C PHE A 170 4.62 11.80 7.03
N THR A 171 5.76 12.10 6.39
CA THR A 171 5.87 13.18 5.42
C THR A 171 5.09 12.89 4.14
N ALA A 172 5.07 11.64 3.68
CA ALA A 172 4.31 11.24 2.49
C ALA A 172 2.80 11.14 2.75
N ALA A 173 2.39 10.99 4.01
CA ALA A 173 0.99 10.92 4.42
C ALA A 173 0.38 12.28 4.78
N LEU A 174 1.19 13.34 4.82
CA LEU A 174 0.80 14.72 5.13
C LEU A 174 0.32 15.43 3.87
#